data_AF-A0AAV4HXW3-F1
#
_entry.id   AF-A0AAV4HXW3-F1
#
_cell.length_a   1.000
_cell.length_b   1.000
_cell.length_c   1.000
_cell.angle_alpha   90.00
_cell.angle_beta   90.00
_cell.angle_gamma   90.00
#
_symmetry.space_group_name_H-M   'P 1'
#
loop_
_entity.id
_entity.type
_entity.pdbx_description
1 polymer ?
#
loop_
_entity_poly.entity_id
_entity_poly.type
_entity_poly.pdbx_seq_one_letter_code
_entity_poly.pdbx_strand_id
1 'polypeptide(L)'
;MNNTLKKKIEVAEIWFIRRILKVSWKDKKTNDEVLDMANTGRSLYSTIRRRQMKFTGHINRARGIEHLAMTGKINGKKSRGRQRTTYVDSLNTWANHGAAYKKPVHEVLL
;
A
#
# COMPACT_ATOMS: atom_id res chain seq x y z
N MET A 1 -3.57 -1.73 -1.80
CA MET A 1 -2.59 -2.80 -2.03
C MET A 1 -3.12 -4.03 -1.32
N ASN A 2 -3.30 -5.14 -2.02
CA ASN A 2 -3.89 -6.35 -1.42
C ASN A 2 -2.93 -6.97 -0.39
N ASN A 3 -3.48 -7.66 0.62
CA ASN A 3 -2.70 -8.28 1.69
C ASN A 3 -1.64 -9.26 1.15
N THR A 4 -1.94 -9.95 0.05
CA THR A 4 -0.99 -10.83 -0.66
C THR A 4 0.27 -10.10 -1.11
N LEU A 5 0.13 -8.87 -1.62
CA LEU A 5 1.26 -8.09 -2.10
C LEU A 5 2.09 -7.52 -0.94
N LYS A 6 1.44 -7.16 0.19
CA LYS A 6 2.15 -6.82 1.43
C LYS A 6 3.08 -7.95 1.86
N LYS A 7 2.57 -9.19 1.95
CA LYS A 7 3.37 -10.37 2.31
C LYS A 7 4.53 -10.60 1.34
N LYS A 8 4.31 -10.43 0.03
CA LYS A 8 5.37 -10.54 -0.98
C LYS A 8 6.48 -9.50 -0.79
N ILE A 9 6.11 -8.25 -0.47
CA ILE A 9 7.09 -7.19 -0.19
C ILE A 9 7.89 -7.50 1.08
N GLU A 10 7.23 -7.97 2.14
CA GLU A 10 7.91 -8.35 3.39
C GLU A 10 8.88 -9.52 3.18
N VAL A 11 8.48 -10.52 2.36
CA VAL A 11 9.37 -11.62 1.99
C VAL A 11 10.54 -11.13 1.13
N ALA A 12 10.29 -10.23 0.18
CA ALA A 12 11.34 -9.65 -0.66
C ALA A 12 12.34 -8.82 0.18
N GLU A 13 11.85 -8.04 1.16
CA GLU A 13 12.68 -7.28 2.10
C GLU A 13 13.65 -8.20 2.86
N ILE A 14 13.16 -9.32 3.41
CA ILE A 14 14.01 -10.31 4.06
C ILE A 14 15.01 -10.92 3.09
N TRP A 15 14.58 -11.24 1.85
CA TRP A 15 15.48 -11.79 0.85
C TRP A 15 16.63 -10.84 0.51
N PHE A 16 16.36 -9.53 0.36
CA PHE A 16 17.41 -8.52 0.16
C PHE A 16 18.37 -8.47 1.35
N ILE A 17 17.86 -8.48 2.59
CA ILE A 17 18.70 -8.45 3.79
C ILE A 17 19.62 -9.68 3.85
N ARG A 18 19.08 -10.88 3.60
CA ARG A 18 19.90 -12.12 3.58
C ARG A 18 21.03 -12.04 2.55
N ARG A 19 20.78 -11.41 1.39
CA ARG A 19 21.79 -11.22 0.34
C ARG A 19 22.85 -10.20 0.75
N ILE A 20 22.46 -9.09 1.36
CA ILE A 20 23.37 -8.04 1.86
C ILE A 20 24.28 -8.60 2.96
N LEU A 21 23.70 -9.31 3.93
CA LEU A 21 24.42 -9.93 5.05
C LEU A 21 25.13 -11.24 4.67
N LYS A 22 25.00 -11.69 3.42
CA LYS A 22 25.57 -12.96 2.92
C LYS A 22 25.18 -14.19 3.75
N VAL A 23 23.98 -14.20 4.32
CA VAL A 23 23.45 -15.34 5.11
C VAL A 23 23.16 -16.50 4.18
N SER A 24 23.80 -17.65 4.42
CA SER A 24 23.57 -18.88 3.69
C SER A 24 22.27 -19.53 4.12
N TRP A 25 21.64 -20.28 3.21
CA TRP A 25 20.51 -21.14 3.58
C TRP A 25 20.94 -22.27 4.55
N LYS A 26 22.24 -22.64 4.53
CA LYS A 26 22.83 -23.65 5.41
C LYS A 26 22.85 -23.20 6.87
N ASP A 27 22.88 -21.89 7.11
CA ASP A 27 22.92 -21.32 8.46
C ASP A 27 21.56 -21.47 9.18
N LYS A 28 20.50 -21.87 8.44
CA LYS A 28 19.15 -22.14 8.95
C LYS A 28 18.57 -21.04 9.85
N LYS A 29 19.03 -19.80 9.66
CA LYS A 29 18.57 -18.62 10.41
C LYS A 29 17.09 -18.32 10.14
N THR A 30 16.36 -18.04 11.21
CA THR A 30 14.97 -17.58 11.13
C THR A 30 14.91 -16.17 10.54
N ASN A 31 13.71 -15.72 10.13
CA ASN A 31 13.55 -14.37 9.59
C ASN A 31 13.78 -13.28 10.65
N ASP A 32 13.47 -13.58 11.91
CA ASP A 32 13.61 -12.62 13.00
C ASP A 32 15.10 -12.48 13.39
N GLU A 33 15.86 -13.57 13.47
CA GLU A 33 17.33 -13.49 13.62
C GLU A 33 18.00 -12.69 12.50
N VAL A 34 17.51 -12.80 11.26
CA VAL A 34 18.04 -12.02 10.14
C VAL A 34 17.78 -10.53 10.28
N LEU A 35 16.63 -10.15 10.84
CA LEU A 35 16.30 -8.76 11.13
C LEU A 35 17.14 -8.22 12.28
N ASP A 36 17.34 -9.03 13.33
CA ASP A 36 18.18 -8.69 14.48
C ASP A 36 19.64 -8.50 14.06
N MET A 37 20.17 -9.37 13.21
CA MET A 37 21.52 -9.22 12.63
C MET A 37 21.66 -7.94 11.80
N ALA A 38 20.60 -7.52 11.12
CA ALA A 38 20.58 -6.26 10.38
C ALA A 38 20.36 -5.02 11.28
N ASN A 39 20.06 -5.24 12.57
CA ASN A 39 19.58 -4.22 13.51
C ASN A 39 18.47 -3.36 12.90
N THR A 40 17.53 -4.00 12.18
CA THR A 40 16.50 -3.31 11.41
C THR A 40 15.17 -4.05 11.45
N GLY A 41 14.08 -3.28 11.48
CA GLY A 41 12.72 -3.81 11.37
C GLY A 41 12.18 -3.77 9.93
N ARG A 42 11.06 -4.48 9.68
CA ARG A 42 10.35 -4.40 8.40
C ARG A 42 9.85 -2.98 8.16
N SER A 43 10.42 -2.30 7.17
CA SER A 43 10.17 -0.88 6.92
C SER A 43 9.74 -0.60 5.47
N LEU A 44 10.07 -1.49 4.53
CA LEU A 44 9.90 -1.28 3.10
C LEU A 44 8.43 -1.05 2.71
N TYR A 45 7.52 -1.90 3.20
CA TYR A 45 6.08 -1.75 2.95
C TYR A 45 5.56 -0.39 3.45
N SER A 46 5.91 -0.01 4.68
CA SER A 46 5.48 1.26 5.28
C SER A 46 6.05 2.46 4.51
N THR A 47 7.28 2.36 4.04
CA THR A 47 7.96 3.40 3.26
C THR A 47 7.31 3.58 1.90
N ILE A 48 7.00 2.48 1.19
CA ILE A 48 6.27 2.52 -0.07
C ILE A 48 4.90 3.17 0.12
N ARG A 49 4.14 2.77 1.16
CA ARG A 49 2.84 3.37 1.46
C ARG A 49 2.93 4.86 1.76
N ARG A 50 3.92 5.28 2.57
CA ARG A 50 4.15 6.69 2.88
C ARG A 50 4.47 7.50 1.62
N ARG A 51 5.28 6.97 0.70
CA ARG A 51 5.59 7.62 -0.59
C ARG A 51 4.35 7.72 -1.48
N GLN A 52 3.55 6.66 -1.55
CA GLN A 52 2.27 6.70 -2.26
C GLN A 52 1.35 7.80 -1.71
N MET A 53 1.24 7.94 -0.38
CA MET A 53 0.43 8.99 0.26
C MET A 53 0.97 10.40 -0.01
N LYS A 54 2.29 10.60 -0.03
CA LYS A 54 2.88 11.89 -0.40
C LYS A 54 2.55 12.24 -1.85
N PHE A 55 2.66 11.26 -2.74
CA PHE A 55 2.33 11.42 -4.16
C PHE A 55 0.85 11.76 -4.38
N THR A 56 -0.08 11.09 -3.68
CA THR A 56 -1.50 11.45 -3.76
C THR A 56 -1.79 12.83 -3.21
N GLY A 57 -1.14 13.22 -2.12
CA GLY A 57 -1.21 14.58 -1.61
C GLY A 57 -0.72 15.61 -2.64
N HIS A 58 0.33 15.29 -3.40
CA HIS A 58 0.81 16.16 -4.47
C HIS A 58 -0.22 16.28 -5.60
N ILE A 59 -0.74 15.16 -6.10
CA ILE A 59 -1.81 15.11 -7.12
C ILE A 59 -3.01 15.97 -6.70
N ASN A 60 -3.47 15.83 -5.46
CA ASN A 60 -4.64 16.55 -4.97
C ASN A 60 -4.42 18.08 -4.90
N ARG A 61 -3.18 18.54 -4.72
CA ARG A 61 -2.83 19.98 -4.70
C ARG A 61 -2.63 20.55 -6.09
N ALA A 62 -1.99 19.79 -6.98
CA ALA A 62 -1.73 20.21 -8.35
C ALA A 62 -3.00 20.31 -9.20
N ARG A 63 -4.01 19.46 -8.93
CA ARG A 63 -5.30 19.41 -9.65
C ARG A 63 -5.16 19.24 -11.17
N GLY A 64 -4.13 18.53 -11.63
CA GLY A 64 -3.94 18.21 -13.05
C GLY A 64 -4.84 17.09 -13.56
N ILE A 65 -4.52 16.55 -14.74
CA ILE A 65 -5.27 15.46 -15.39
C ILE A 65 -5.25 14.20 -14.51
N GLU A 66 -4.14 13.96 -13.83
CA GLU A 66 -3.96 12.85 -12.90
C GLU A 66 -4.91 12.91 -11.69
N HIS A 67 -5.30 14.11 -11.25
CA HIS A 67 -6.34 14.27 -10.23
C HIS A 67 -7.69 13.82 -10.78
N LEU A 68 -8.07 14.24 -12.00
CA LEU A 68 -9.31 13.81 -12.64
C LEU A 68 -9.30 12.29 -12.90
N ALA A 69 -8.18 11.70 -13.28
CA ALA A 69 -8.06 10.25 -13.46
C ALA A 69 -8.24 9.49 -12.13
N MET A 70 -7.83 10.09 -11.01
CA MET A 70 -7.90 9.47 -9.68
C MET A 70 -9.26 9.67 -8.99
N THR A 71 -9.89 10.83 -9.13
CA THR A 71 -11.14 11.20 -8.44
C THR A 71 -12.37 11.21 -9.35
N GLY A 72 -12.16 11.27 -10.66
CA GLY A 72 -13.22 11.41 -11.67
C GLY A 72 -14.26 10.30 -11.57
N LYS A 73 -15.52 10.73 -11.62
CA LYS A 73 -16.68 9.84 -11.76
C LYS A 73 -17.14 9.91 -13.21
N ILE A 74 -17.30 8.75 -13.84
CA ILE A 74 -17.90 8.65 -15.17
C ILE A 74 -19.42 8.58 -14.99
N ASN A 75 -20.16 9.37 -15.77
CA ASN A 75 -21.61 9.32 -15.78
C ASN A 75 -22.09 7.95 -16.27
N GLY A 76 -22.97 7.32 -15.48
CA GLY A 76 -23.52 6.00 -15.78
C GLY A 76 -23.58 5.08 -14.57
N LYS A 77 -24.27 3.94 -14.73
CA LYS A 77 -24.41 2.94 -13.68
C LYS A 77 -23.28 1.92 -13.78
N LYS A 78 -22.58 1.68 -12.66
CA LYS A 78 -21.59 0.58 -12.58
C LYS A 78 -22.30 -0.78 -12.68
N SER A 79 -21.61 -1.77 -13.25
CA SER A 79 -22.12 -3.14 -13.31
C SER A 79 -22.43 -3.70 -11.91
N ARG A 80 -23.41 -4.60 -11.82
CA ARG A 80 -23.75 -5.30 -10.57
C ARG A 80 -22.60 -6.24 -10.20
N GLY A 81 -22.31 -6.35 -8.89
CA GLY A 81 -21.26 -7.21 -8.35
C GLY A 81 -20.19 -6.46 -7.54
N ARG A 82 -19.14 -7.18 -7.14
CA ARG A 82 -18.05 -6.60 -6.34
C ARG A 82 -17.16 -5.72 -7.20
N GLN A 83 -17.07 -4.44 -6.84
CA GLN A 83 -16.18 -3.49 -7.51
C GLN A 83 -14.71 -3.84 -7.25
N ARG A 84 -13.84 -3.55 -8.22
CA ARG A 84 -12.40 -3.64 -8.03
C ARG A 84 -11.95 -2.59 -7.01
N THR A 85 -11.01 -2.95 -6.14
CA THR A 85 -10.38 -2.01 -5.21
C THR A 85 -9.63 -0.96 -6.01
N THR A 86 -10.03 0.31 -5.90
CA THR A 86 -9.30 1.41 -6.56
C THR A 86 -8.02 1.72 -5.81
N TYR A 87 -7.14 2.51 -6.43
CA TYR A 87 -5.91 2.99 -5.79
C TYR A 87 -6.20 3.77 -4.49
N VAL A 88 -7.18 4.67 -4.53
CA VAL A 88 -7.64 5.48 -3.39
C VAL A 88 -8.25 4.59 -2.30
N ASP A 89 -9.13 3.65 -2.64
CA ASP A 89 -9.68 2.69 -1.66
C ASP A 89 -8.56 1.93 -0.96
N SER A 90 -7.53 1.56 -1.71
CA SER A 90 -6.34 0.86 -1.25
C SER A 90 -5.50 1.66 -0.24
N LEU A 91 -5.45 2.98 -0.40
CA LEU A 91 -4.74 3.90 0.49
C LEU A 91 -5.59 4.21 1.71
N ASN A 92 -6.88 4.48 1.51
CA ASN A 92 -7.84 4.67 2.58
C ASN A 92 -7.91 3.45 3.49
N THR A 93 -7.94 2.24 2.94
CA THR A 93 -7.91 1.01 3.75
C THR A 93 -6.67 0.97 4.63
N TRP A 94 -5.50 1.35 4.11
CA TRP A 94 -4.25 1.41 4.88
C TRP A 94 -4.25 2.50 5.95
N ALA A 95 -4.67 3.73 5.61
CA ALA A 95 -4.73 4.85 6.53
C ALA A 95 -5.77 4.62 7.65
N ASN A 96 -6.89 3.99 7.30
CA ASN A 96 -8.03 3.73 8.17
C ASN A 96 -7.99 2.33 8.81
N HIS A 97 -6.89 1.57 8.69
CA HIS A 97 -6.75 0.32 9.45
C HIS A 97 -6.70 0.52 10.98
N GLY A 98 -6.77 1.77 11.47
CA GLY A 98 -7.08 2.10 12.87
C GLY A 98 -8.53 2.56 13.15
N ALA A 99 -9.35 2.83 12.13
CA ALA A 99 -10.75 3.24 12.27
C ALA A 99 -11.55 2.86 11.02
N ALA A 100 -12.47 1.91 11.11
CA ALA A 100 -13.20 1.37 9.95
C ALA A 100 -13.82 2.46 9.05
N TYR A 101 -13.26 2.65 7.84
CA TYR A 101 -13.78 3.59 6.85
C TYR A 101 -15.10 3.06 6.26
N LYS A 102 -16.22 3.68 6.65
CA LYS A 102 -17.49 3.57 5.93
C LYS A 102 -17.51 4.68 4.88
N LYS A 103 -17.55 4.30 3.60
CA LYS A 103 -17.71 5.26 2.50
C LYS A 103 -18.99 6.07 2.75
N PRO A 104 -18.95 7.41 2.84
CA PRO A 104 -20.16 8.21 2.97
C PRO A 104 -20.99 8.02 1.70
N VAL A 105 -22.26 7.63 1.90
CA VAL A 105 -23.20 7.32 0.81
C VAL A 105 -23.77 8.62 0.21
N HIS A 106 -23.59 9.77 0.87
CA HIS A 106 -24.10 11.05 0.44
C HIS A 106 -23.00 12.12 0.43
N GLU A 107 -22.50 12.39 -0.78
CA GLU A 107 -22.15 13.75 -1.18
C GLU A 107 -22.49 13.84 -2.67
N VAL A 108 -23.80 14.01 -2.88
CA VAL A 108 -24.41 14.53 -4.10
C VAL A 108 -24.41 16.03 -3.91
N LEU A 109 -23.44 16.74 -4.47
CA LEU A 109 -23.53 18.18 -4.66
C LEU A 109 -22.90 18.53 -6.02
N LEU A 110 -23.81 18.89 -6.92
CA LEU A 110 -23.73 19.64 -8.18
C LEU A 110 -22.57 19.29 -9.13
#